data_AF-A0A5C7A8Q1-F1
#
_entry.id   AF-A0A5C7A8Q1-F1
#
_cell.length_a   1.000
_cell.length_b   1.000
_cell.length_c   1.000
_cell.angle_alpha   90.00
_cell.angle_beta   90.00
_cell.angle_gamma   90.00
#
_symmetry.space_group_name_H-M   'P 1'
#
loop_
_entity.id
_entity.type
_entity.pdbx_description
1 polymer ?
#
loop_
_entity_poly.entity_id
_entity_poly.type
_entity_poly.pdbx_seq_one_letter_code
_entity_poly.pdbx_strand_id
1 'polypeptide(L)' 'MIFKRKVIYAQDIMIFTGRSRSYAYKVLKQMKAFYGKSKANLLTIQEFADYHGIPVADVESSVLGIPQ' A
#
# COMPACT_ATOMS: atom_id res chain seq x y z
N MET A 1 12.55 10.70 -16.63
CA MET A 1 11.65 9.54 -16.47
C MET A 1 11.40 9.33 -14.99
N ILE A 2 10.16 9.46 -14.53
CA ILE A 2 9.81 9.24 -13.12
C ILE A 2 9.60 7.74 -12.94
N PHE A 3 10.49 7.07 -12.22
CA PHE A 3 10.31 5.67 -11.83
C PHE A 3 9.22 5.58 -10.77
N LYS A 4 7.99 5.21 -11.16
CA LYS A 4 6.90 4.94 -10.22
C LYS A 4 7.12 3.59 -9.54
N ARG A 5 7.22 3.60 -8.21
CA ARG A 5 7.32 2.37 -7.41
C ARG A 5 5.99 1.63 -7.43
N LYS A 6 5.94 0.40 -7.93
CA LYS A 6 4.71 -0.41 -8.00
C LYS A 6 4.40 -1.20 -6.73
N VAL A 7 5.40 -1.38 -5.87
CA VAL A 7 5.31 -2.18 -4.64
C VAL A 7 4.94 -1.27 -3.47
N ILE A 8 4.06 -1.76 -2.60
CA ILE A 8 3.68 -1.08 -1.37
C ILE A 8 4.38 -1.70 -0.16
N TYR A 9 4.93 -0.84 0.70
CA TYR A 9 5.58 -1.21 1.95
C TYR A 9 4.81 -0.71 3.16
N ALA A 10 5.16 -1.22 4.33
CA ALA A 10 4.55 -0.78 5.59
C ALA A 10 4.68 0.72 5.80
N GLN A 11 5.80 1.33 5.39
CA GLN A 11 6.03 2.77 5.48
C GLN A 11 5.00 3.58 4.67
N ASP A 12 4.62 3.08 3.50
CA ASP A 12 3.66 3.75 2.61
C ASP A 12 2.25 3.70 3.19
N ILE A 13 1.89 2.54 3.75
CA ILE A 13 0.63 2.35 4.47
C ILE A 13 0.59 3.28 5.69
N MET A 14 1.70 3.45 6.41
CA MET A 14 1.77 4.39 7.53
C MET A 14 1.55 5.83 7.08
N ILE A 15 2.20 6.26 5.99
CA ILE A 15 2.05 7.61 5.41
C ILE A 15 0.60 7.82 4.97
N PHE A 16 0.04 6.88 4.22
CA PHE A 16 -1.32 6.96 3.69
C PHE A 16 -2.39 6.98 4.79
N THR A 17 -2.24 6.12 5.81
CA THR A 17 -3.28 5.97 6.86
C THR A 17 -3.06 6.83 8.10
N GLY A 18 -1.88 7.41 8.29
CA GLY A 18 -1.48 8.08 9.53
C GLY A 18 -1.39 7.15 10.75
N ARG A 19 -1.36 5.82 10.53
CA ARG A 19 -1.39 4.82 11.61
C ARG A 19 0.01 4.31 11.97
N SER A 20 0.07 3.60 13.10
CA SER A 20 1.31 3.00 13.60
C SER A 20 1.86 1.90 12.69
N ARG A 21 3.15 1.61 12.84
CA ARG A 21 3.84 0.53 12.13
C ARG A 21 3.17 -0.84 12.33
N SER A 22 2.74 -1.14 13.56
CA SER A 22 2.05 -2.40 13.88
C SER A 22 0.74 -2.56 13.10
N TYR A 23 -0.02 -1.46 12.92
CA TYR A 23 -1.22 -1.46 12.09
C TYR A 23 -0.88 -1.75 10.63
N ALA A 24 0.15 -1.08 10.08
CA ALA A 24 0.58 -1.32 8.70
C ALA A 24 0.97 -2.79 8.44
N TYR A 25 1.73 -3.42 9.35
CA TYR A 25 2.04 -4.85 9.24
C TYR A 25 0.80 -5.75 9.34
N LYS A 26 -0.17 -5.39 10.19
CA LYS A 26 -1.45 -6.11 10.28
C LYS A 26 -2.20 -6.06 8.94
N VAL A 27 -2.29 -4.89 8.32
CA VAL A 27 -2.92 -4.70 7.01
C VAL A 27 -2.20 -5.53 5.93
N LEU A 28 -0.86 -5.47 5.86
CA LEU A 28 -0.09 -6.29 4.92
C LEU A 28 -0.37 -7.78 5.09
N LYS A 29 -0.45 -8.27 6.33
CA LYS A 29 -0.76 -9.68 6.61
C LYS A 29 -2.17 -10.04 6.16
N GLN A 30 -3.15 -9.18 6.44
CA GLN A 30 -4.55 -9.38 6.03
C GLN A 30 -4.69 -9.38 4.51
N MET A 31 -4.07 -8.44 3.82
CA MET A 31 -4.04 -8.39 2.36
C MET A 31 -3.39 -9.64 1.75
N LYS A 32 -2.24 -10.09 2.28
CA LYS A 32 -1.60 -11.32 1.78
C LYS A 32 -2.52 -12.53 1.94
N ALA A 33 -3.24 -12.63 3.07
CA ALA A 33 -4.22 -13.68 3.26
C ALA A 33 -5.40 -13.57 2.28
N PHE A 34 -5.91 -12.36 2.05
CA PHE A 34 -6.99 -12.08 1.11
C PHE A 34 -6.64 -12.49 -0.34
N TYR A 35 -5.43 -12.16 -0.79
CA TYR A 35 -4.94 -12.52 -2.13
C TYR A 35 -4.33 -13.93 -2.22
N GLY A 36 -4.35 -14.72 -1.14
CA GLY A 36 -3.73 -16.06 -1.12
C GLY A 36 -2.21 -16.06 -1.34
N LYS A 37 -1.53 -14.95 -1.02
CA LYS A 37 -0.10 -14.75 -1.27
C LYS A 37 0.78 -15.24 -0.11
N SER A 38 1.94 -15.78 -0.45
CA SER A 38 2.96 -16.18 0.53
C SER A 38 3.59 -14.97 1.24
N LYS A 39 4.24 -15.19 2.39
CA LYS A 39 4.97 -14.13 3.11
C LYS A 39 6.08 -13.49 2.27
N ALA A 40 6.70 -14.24 1.37
CA ALA A 40 7.76 -13.76 0.48
C ALA A 40 7.21 -12.90 -0.68
N ASN A 41 5.94 -13.09 -1.05
CA ASN A 41 5.34 -12.36 -2.15
C ASN A 41 5.13 -10.89 -1.76
N LEU A 42 5.41 -10.00 -2.71
CA LEU A 42 5.18 -8.57 -2.59
C LEU A 42 3.72 -8.22 -2.88
N LEU A 43 3.28 -7.11 -2.29
CA LEU A 43 2.00 -6.48 -2.57
C LEU A 43 2.22 -5.25 -3.42
N THR A 44 1.30 -4.98 -4.34
CA THR A 44 1.36 -3.79 -5.19
C THR A 44 0.51 -2.67 -4.63
N ILE A 45 0.77 -1.44 -5.07
CA ILE A 45 -0.08 -0.28 -4.76
C ILE A 45 -1.49 -0.50 -5.33
N GLN A 46 -1.61 -1.13 -6.49
CA GLN A 46 -2.90 -1.50 -7.08
C GLN A 46 -3.68 -2.45 -6.16
N GLU A 47 -3.04 -3.51 -5.65
CA GLU A 47 -3.68 -4.44 -4.73
C GLU A 47 -4.11 -3.77 -3.43
N PHE A 48 -3.36 -2.78 -2.96
CA PHE A 48 -3.77 -1.97 -1.82
C PHE A 48 -5.01 -1.13 -2.13
N ALA A 49 -5.01 -0.46 -3.28
CA ALA A 49 -6.13 0.34 -3.74
C ALA A 49 -7.40 -0.50 -3.90
N ASP A 50 -7.29 -1.66 -4.56
CA ASP A 50 -8.38 -2.61 -4.77
C ASP A 50 -8.91 -3.17 -3.44
N TYR A 51 -8.02 -3.56 -2.52
CA TYR A 51 -8.40 -4.08 -1.21
C TYR A 51 -9.15 -3.05 -0.35
N HIS A 52 -8.76 -1.78 -0.45
CA HIS A 52 -9.38 -0.70 0.30
C HIS A 52 -10.54 0.00 -0.43
N GLY A 53 -10.83 -0.39 -1.68
CA GLY A 53 -11.90 0.21 -2.49
C GLY A 53 -11.66 1.69 -2.82
N ILE A 54 -10.40 2.09 -2.95
CA ILE A 54 -9.99 3.48 -3.22
C ILE A 54 -9.30 3.59 -4.59
N PRO A 55 -9.37 4.75 -5.26
CA PRO A 55 -8.64 4.97 -6.49
C PRO A 55 -7.12 4.84 -6.29
N VAL A 56 -6.43 4.11 -7.17
CA VAL A 56 -4.96 3.95 -7.11
C VAL A 56 -4.24 5.30 -7.17
N ALA A 57 -4.80 6.27 -7.90
CA ALA A 57 -4.27 7.62 -8.02
C ALA A 57 -4.18 8.33 -6.66
N ASP A 58 -5.15 8.12 -5.76
CA ASP A 58 -5.16 8.75 -4.44
C ASP A 58 -4.04 8.19 -3.56
N VAL A 59 -3.79 6.88 -3.65
CA VAL A 59 -2.69 6.21 -2.95
C VAL A 59 -1.34 6.69 -3.49
N GLU A 60 -1.20 6.82 -4.81
CA GLU A 60 0.02 7.34 -5.43
C GLU A 60 0.33 8.78 -4.98
N SER A 61 -0.68 9.65 -4.93
CA SER A 61 -0.52 11.05 -4.52
C SER A 61 -0.05 11.20 -3.08
N SER A 62 -0.62 10.43 -2.14
CA SER A 62 -0.23 10.48 -0.73
C SER A 62 1.17 9.92 -0.46
N VAL A 63 1.58 8.90 -1.21
CA VAL A 63 2.90 8.25 -1.02
C VAL A 63 4.02 9.06 -1.68
N LEU A 64 3.72 9.85 -2.71
CA LEU A 64 4.69 10.67 -3.44
C LEU A 64 4.84 12.11 -2.90
N GLY A 65 4.02 12.53 -1.93
CA GLY A 65 4.12 13.87 -1.35
C GLY A 65 3.90 15.01 -2.35
N ILE A 66 3.20 14.74 -3.45
CA ILE A 66 2.83 15.77 -4.42
C ILE A 66 1.54 16.42 -3.91
N PRO A 67 1.52 17.71 -3.57
CA PRO A 67 0.28 18.39 -3.23
C PRO A 67 -0.68 18.34 -4.43
N GLN A 68 -1.95 18.02 -4.16
CA GLN A 68 -3.05 18.16 -5.12
C GLN A 68 -3.25 19.63 -5.50
#